data_AF-A0A392NF69-F1
#
_entry.id   AF-A0A392NF69-F1
#
_cell.length_a   1.000
_cell.length_b   1.000
_cell.length_c   1.000
_cell.angle_alpha   90.00
_cell.angle_beta   90.00
_cell.angle_gamma   90.00
#
_symmetry.space_group_name_H-M   'P 1'
#
loop_
_entity.id
_entity.type
_entity.pdbx_description
1 polymer ?
#
loop_
_entity_poly.entity_id
_entity_poly.type
_entity_poly.pdbx_seq_one_letter_code
_entity_poly.pdbx_strand_id
1 'polypeptide(L)'
;AISILEELYLDWKHISVLRFGEQVEDLKYLKNSFLYFDVETNENPTLPLEILQRVPNLQELRLGYTHSVEIFLNNTTNSREHGILGHLKKLTLDTVSKLPYINLEDSWLNTIIEKLHDLKVTDCPDLKNLFHFPCAVSFSCMKELHISKCHGLRYLFTCSIAKVLTTLEKVTVEESQSITEIVAKEQDGTTSQEVKFEQLCYISLNSLSSLECFYSGNGSLQLPSLTQVDIWQCPNVEVFSRGEINANSFKGIQASSDSNDRLVFHNDLNASVKRVFLLQVRILPKQ
;
A
#
# COMPACT_ATOMS: atom_id res chain seq x y z
N ALA A 1 -0.53 6.66 -35.66
CA ALA A 1 0.77 6.78 -34.95
C ALA A 1 0.66 6.52 -33.44
N ILE A 2 -0.54 6.53 -32.84
CA ILE A 2 -0.75 6.30 -31.39
C ILE A 2 -0.79 4.80 -31.03
N SER A 3 -0.87 3.92 -32.02
CA SER A 3 -1.06 2.47 -31.85
C SER A 3 0.15 1.67 -31.35
N ILE A 4 1.26 2.31 -30.95
CA ILE A 4 2.44 1.63 -30.34
C ILE A 4 2.81 2.20 -28.98
N LEU A 5 1.95 3.06 -28.42
CA LEU A 5 2.21 3.73 -27.15
C LEU A 5 2.07 2.73 -26.00
N GLU A 6 3.14 2.55 -25.21
CA GLU A 6 3.15 1.67 -24.02
C GLU A 6 2.86 2.43 -22.72
N GLU A 7 3.18 3.73 -22.69
CA GLU A 7 2.98 4.63 -21.56
C GLU A 7 2.24 5.89 -21.99
N LEU A 8 1.19 6.25 -21.26
CA LEU A 8 0.38 7.42 -21.54
C LEU A 8 0.38 8.36 -20.35
N TYR A 9 0.75 9.61 -20.58
CA TYR A 9 0.71 10.69 -19.60
C TYR A 9 -0.41 11.65 -19.97
N LEU A 10 -1.42 11.77 -19.12
CA LEU A 10 -2.51 12.72 -19.32
C LEU A 10 -2.61 13.64 -18.12
N ASP A 11 -2.63 14.94 -18.37
CA ASP A 11 -3.12 15.88 -17.37
C ASP A 11 -4.66 15.87 -17.30
N TRP A 12 -5.24 16.48 -16.27
CA TRP A 12 -6.69 16.54 -16.10
C TRP A 12 -7.41 17.24 -17.28
N LYS A 13 -6.79 18.25 -17.90
CA LYS A 13 -7.38 19.00 -19.02
C LYS A 13 -7.50 18.09 -20.24
N HIS A 14 -6.48 17.28 -20.51
CA HIS A 14 -6.52 16.27 -21.56
C HIS A 14 -7.59 15.20 -21.28
N ILE A 15 -7.71 14.71 -20.04
CA ILE A 15 -8.74 13.73 -19.65
C ILE A 15 -10.14 14.28 -19.89
N SER A 16 -10.38 15.55 -19.55
CA SER A 16 -11.68 16.19 -19.75
C SER A 16 -12.05 16.39 -21.21
N VAL A 17 -11.07 16.66 -22.07
CA VAL A 17 -11.29 16.72 -23.52
C VAL A 17 -11.59 15.33 -24.10
N LEU A 18 -10.97 14.27 -23.56
CA LEU A 18 -11.21 12.89 -23.98
C LEU A 18 -12.64 12.40 -23.70
N ARG A 19 -13.39 13.05 -22.79
CA ARG A 19 -14.84 12.77 -22.61
C ARG A 19 -15.68 13.05 -23.85
N PHE A 20 -15.23 13.94 -24.72
CA PHE A 20 -16.02 14.47 -25.83
C PHE A 20 -15.52 14.01 -27.22
N GLY A 21 -14.47 13.18 -27.28
CA GLY A 21 -13.88 12.73 -28.54
C GLY A 21 -14.52 11.45 -29.08
N GLU A 22 -15.33 11.55 -30.13
CA GLU A 22 -15.96 10.37 -30.79
C GLU A 22 -14.99 9.48 -31.61
N GLN A 23 -13.71 9.85 -31.77
CA GLN A 23 -12.79 9.19 -32.71
C GLN A 23 -11.35 9.01 -32.20
N VAL A 24 -11.16 8.34 -31.06
CA VAL A 24 -9.82 7.88 -30.66
C VAL A 24 -9.73 6.36 -30.89
N GLU A 25 -8.74 5.93 -31.69
CA GLU A 25 -8.45 4.51 -31.93
C GLU A 25 -8.15 3.78 -30.61
N ASP A 26 -8.55 2.50 -30.50
CA ASP A 26 -8.26 1.70 -29.32
C ASP A 26 -6.73 1.56 -29.09
N LEU A 27 -6.27 1.88 -27.89
CA LEU A 27 -4.87 1.88 -27.48
C LEU A 27 -4.45 0.48 -26.99
N LYS A 28 -4.57 -0.52 -27.89
CA LYS A 28 -4.41 -1.95 -27.56
C LYS A 28 -3.02 -2.33 -27.05
N TYR A 29 -2.00 -1.51 -27.27
CA TYR A 29 -0.62 -1.79 -26.82
C TYR A 29 -0.27 -1.10 -25.50
N LEU A 30 -1.15 -0.24 -25.00
CA LEU A 30 -0.93 0.48 -23.75
C LEU A 30 -1.04 -0.49 -22.57
N LYS A 31 0.04 -0.58 -21.78
CA LYS A 31 0.11 -1.42 -20.59
C LYS A 31 0.14 -0.59 -19.32
N ASN A 32 0.70 0.61 -19.39
CA ASN A 32 0.88 1.51 -18.26
C ASN A 32 0.25 2.86 -18.59
N SER A 33 -0.51 3.41 -17.64
CA SER A 33 -1.08 4.75 -17.75
C SER A 33 -0.78 5.55 -16.50
N PHE A 34 -0.38 6.78 -16.72
CA PHE A 34 -0.06 7.77 -15.71
C PHE A 34 -1.01 8.94 -15.90
N LEU A 35 -1.99 9.03 -15.02
CA LEU A 35 -2.94 10.14 -15.00
C LEU A 35 -2.50 11.11 -13.90
N TYR A 36 -2.08 12.28 -14.34
CA TYR A 36 -1.64 13.36 -13.47
C TYR A 36 -2.76 14.38 -13.38
N PHE A 37 -3.19 14.74 -12.18
CA PHE A 37 -4.27 15.69 -11.99
C PHE A 37 -3.68 16.98 -11.45
N ASP A 38 -3.02 17.77 -12.31
CA ASP A 38 -2.58 19.12 -11.95
C ASP A 38 -3.80 20.03 -11.79
N VAL A 39 -4.44 19.99 -10.63
CA VAL A 39 -5.56 20.87 -10.34
C VAL A 39 -5.04 22.04 -9.53
N GLU A 40 -4.72 23.13 -10.23
CA GLU A 40 -4.17 24.34 -9.63
C GLU A 40 -5.14 25.01 -8.64
N THR A 41 -6.47 24.77 -8.67
CA THR A 41 -7.42 25.17 -7.59
C THR A 41 -8.87 24.76 -7.90
N ASN A 42 -9.66 24.47 -6.85
CA ASN A 42 -11.14 24.33 -6.78
C ASN A 42 -11.90 23.40 -7.74
N GLU A 43 -11.28 22.78 -8.73
CA GLU A 43 -11.94 21.80 -9.59
C GLU A 43 -11.97 20.41 -8.91
N ASN A 44 -13.06 19.68 -9.11
CA ASN A 44 -13.23 18.31 -8.63
C ASN A 44 -13.13 17.36 -9.84
N PRO A 45 -11.92 16.96 -10.25
CA PRO A 45 -11.77 16.09 -11.39
C PRO A 45 -12.45 14.75 -11.10
N THR A 46 -13.20 14.25 -12.08
CA THR A 46 -13.76 12.90 -12.06
C THR A 46 -13.02 12.08 -13.10
N LEU A 47 -12.85 10.78 -12.89
CA LEU A 47 -12.25 9.90 -13.88
C LEU A 47 -13.35 9.34 -14.80
N PRO A 48 -13.42 9.73 -16.09
CA PRO A 48 -14.34 9.10 -17.03
C PRO A 48 -13.88 7.67 -17.29
N LEU A 49 -14.50 6.69 -16.62
CA LEU A 49 -14.13 5.27 -16.72
C LEU A 49 -14.29 4.73 -18.15
N GLU A 50 -15.01 5.44 -19.02
CA GLU A 50 -15.11 5.17 -20.45
C GLU A 50 -13.74 5.19 -21.15
N ILE A 51 -12.79 6.00 -20.66
CA ILE A 51 -11.42 6.01 -21.19
C ILE A 51 -10.73 4.67 -20.99
N LEU A 52 -11.06 3.95 -19.91
CA LEU A 52 -10.48 2.66 -19.59
C LEU A 52 -10.93 1.58 -20.58
N GLN A 53 -12.10 1.74 -21.21
CA GLN A 53 -12.57 0.87 -22.29
C GLN A 53 -11.66 0.92 -23.52
N ARG A 54 -10.97 2.04 -23.73
CA ARG A 54 -10.04 2.24 -24.84
C ARG A 54 -8.65 1.69 -24.57
N VAL A 55 -8.37 1.27 -23.34
CA VAL A 55 -7.08 0.72 -22.90
C VAL A 55 -7.28 -0.69 -22.30
N PRO A 56 -7.75 -1.67 -23.09
CA PRO A 56 -8.18 -2.98 -22.58
C PRO A 56 -7.05 -3.82 -21.97
N ASN A 57 -5.78 -3.48 -22.23
CA ASN A 57 -4.61 -4.19 -21.73
C ASN A 57 -3.89 -3.45 -20.60
N LEU A 58 -4.52 -2.43 -20.01
CA LEU A 58 -3.95 -1.65 -18.92
C LEU A 58 -3.71 -2.54 -17.69
N GLN A 59 -2.46 -2.61 -17.24
CA GLN A 59 -2.05 -3.36 -16.05
C GLN A 59 -1.66 -2.45 -14.89
N GLU A 60 -1.14 -1.26 -15.18
CA GLU A 60 -0.75 -0.28 -14.18
C GLU A 60 -1.46 1.06 -14.41
N LEU A 61 -2.09 1.56 -13.35
CA LEU A 61 -2.71 2.87 -13.30
C LEU A 61 -2.04 3.67 -12.18
N ARG A 62 -1.46 4.82 -12.55
CA ARG A 62 -0.94 5.79 -11.58
C ARG A 62 -1.85 7.00 -11.57
N LEU A 63 -2.32 7.38 -10.39
CA LEU A 63 -3.10 8.57 -10.14
C LEU A 63 -2.27 9.45 -9.21
N GLY A 64 -2.05 10.71 -9.60
CA GLY A 64 -1.36 11.60 -8.69
C GLY A 64 -1.73 13.06 -8.77
N TYR A 65 -1.28 13.81 -7.76
CA TYR A 65 -1.43 15.25 -7.61
C TYR A 65 -2.88 15.74 -7.47
N THR A 66 -3.79 14.83 -7.11
CA THR A 66 -5.21 15.14 -6.93
C THR A 66 -5.52 15.64 -5.52
N HIS A 67 -6.42 16.64 -5.45
CA HIS A 67 -6.92 17.24 -4.21
C HIS A 67 -8.42 17.00 -3.98
N SER A 68 -8.97 15.97 -4.64
CA SER A 68 -10.39 15.61 -4.57
C SER A 68 -10.58 14.09 -4.57
N VAL A 69 -11.51 13.61 -3.75
CA VAL A 69 -11.92 12.20 -3.72
C VAL A 69 -12.88 11.83 -4.84
N GLU A 70 -13.51 12.82 -5.48
CA GLU A 70 -14.49 12.66 -6.56
C GLU A 70 -13.95 11.85 -7.74
N ILE A 71 -12.63 11.83 -7.93
CA ILE A 71 -11.96 11.02 -8.94
C ILE A 71 -12.14 9.51 -8.72
N PHE A 72 -12.29 9.09 -7.47
CA PHE A 72 -12.44 7.69 -7.09
C PHE A 72 -13.91 7.25 -7.03
N LEU A 73 -14.85 8.20 -7.03
CA LEU A 73 -16.28 7.93 -6.90
C LEU A 73 -16.92 7.72 -8.27
N ASN A 74 -17.94 6.86 -8.32
CA ASN A 74 -18.72 6.64 -9.52
C ASN A 74 -19.77 7.73 -9.70
N ASN A 75 -19.70 8.44 -10.83
CA ASN A 75 -20.79 9.34 -11.27
C ASN A 75 -21.65 8.72 -12.39
N THR A 76 -21.31 7.52 -12.86
CA THR A 76 -21.99 6.84 -13.97
C THR A 76 -22.80 5.64 -13.47
N THR A 77 -24.04 5.51 -13.95
CA THR A 77 -25.04 4.52 -13.52
C THR A 77 -24.91 3.15 -14.20
N ASN A 78 -23.88 2.93 -15.04
CA ASN A 78 -23.81 1.76 -15.91
C ASN A 78 -22.83 0.69 -15.38
N SER A 79 -23.39 -0.42 -14.90
CA SER A 79 -22.68 -1.58 -14.36
C SER A 79 -21.65 -2.24 -15.31
N ARG A 80 -21.69 -1.93 -16.61
CA ARG A 80 -20.84 -2.56 -17.64
C ARG A 80 -19.37 -2.11 -17.60
N GLU A 81 -19.09 -0.93 -17.03
CA GLU A 81 -17.73 -0.35 -16.95
C GLU A 81 -16.80 -1.10 -15.99
N HIS A 82 -17.37 -1.74 -14.96
CA HIS A 82 -16.64 -2.50 -13.94
C HIS A 82 -15.90 -3.73 -14.48
N GLY A 83 -16.32 -4.28 -15.63
CA GLY A 83 -15.68 -5.45 -16.22
C GLY A 83 -14.26 -5.18 -16.73
N ILE A 84 -14.00 -3.95 -17.17
CA ILE A 84 -12.77 -3.55 -17.90
C ILE A 84 -11.62 -3.26 -16.94
N LEU A 85 -11.97 -2.74 -15.77
CA LEU A 85 -11.09 -2.55 -14.63
C LEU A 85 -10.49 -3.86 -14.11
N GLY A 86 -11.05 -5.02 -14.49
CA GLY A 86 -10.63 -6.31 -14.00
C GLY A 86 -9.24 -6.80 -14.43
N HIS A 87 -8.57 -6.13 -15.37
CA HIS A 87 -7.22 -6.47 -15.81
C HIS A 87 -6.11 -5.70 -15.08
N LEU A 88 -6.49 -4.69 -14.30
CA LEU A 88 -5.56 -3.85 -13.57
C LEU A 88 -4.92 -4.66 -12.43
N LYS A 89 -3.59 -4.70 -12.42
CA LYS A 89 -2.81 -5.42 -11.41
C LYS A 89 -2.09 -4.47 -10.46
N LYS A 90 -1.81 -3.25 -10.89
CA LYS A 90 -1.05 -2.28 -10.12
C LYS A 90 -1.73 -0.93 -10.07
N LEU A 91 -1.84 -0.40 -8.86
CA LEU A 91 -2.36 0.93 -8.60
C LEU A 91 -1.29 1.71 -7.85
N THR A 92 -0.95 2.89 -8.36
CA THR A 92 -0.11 3.85 -7.64
C THR A 92 -0.92 5.10 -7.36
N LEU A 93 -0.97 5.52 -6.09
CA LEU A 93 -1.49 6.79 -5.64
C LEU A 93 -0.30 7.65 -5.19
N ASP A 94 -0.14 8.84 -5.76
CA ASP A 94 1.01 9.72 -5.50
C ASP A 94 0.55 11.15 -5.26
N THR A 95 0.81 11.72 -4.08
CA THR A 95 0.36 13.09 -3.74
C THR A 95 -1.17 13.24 -3.88
N VAL A 96 -1.93 12.34 -3.23
CA VAL A 96 -3.40 12.37 -3.18
C VAL A 96 -3.86 12.91 -1.83
N SER A 97 -4.50 14.08 -1.83
CA SER A 97 -5.09 14.68 -0.63
C SER A 97 -6.61 14.48 -0.56
N LYS A 98 -7.18 14.70 0.63
CA LYS A 98 -8.56 14.46 1.04
C LYS A 98 -9.02 13.00 0.95
N LEU A 99 -8.15 12.04 0.68
CA LEU A 99 -8.47 10.61 0.64
C LEU A 99 -8.27 9.97 2.04
N PRO A 100 -9.33 9.77 2.85
CA PRO A 100 -9.18 9.22 4.19
C PRO A 100 -8.87 7.72 4.20
N TYR A 101 -9.39 6.98 3.21
CA TYR A 101 -9.29 5.52 3.02
C TYR A 101 -9.31 5.20 1.52
N ILE A 102 -8.75 4.07 1.10
CA ILE A 102 -8.73 3.65 -0.32
C ILE A 102 -10.07 3.04 -0.75
N ASN A 103 -10.69 2.21 0.09
CA ASN A 103 -12.04 1.71 -0.17
C ASN A 103 -13.08 2.72 0.34
N LEU A 104 -13.67 3.46 -0.60
CA LEU A 104 -14.75 4.41 -0.35
C LEU A 104 -16.10 3.79 -0.76
N GLU A 105 -17.19 4.24 -0.15
CA GLU A 105 -18.54 3.93 -0.64
C GLU A 105 -18.71 4.44 -2.08
N ASP A 106 -19.41 3.70 -2.92
CA ASP A 106 -19.63 4.02 -4.35
C ASP A 106 -18.36 4.25 -5.19
N SER A 107 -17.21 3.70 -4.76
CA SER A 107 -15.96 3.81 -5.50
C SER A 107 -15.69 2.64 -6.45
N TRP A 108 -15.22 2.96 -7.66
CA TRP A 108 -14.69 1.96 -8.59
C TRP A 108 -13.41 1.28 -8.07
N LEU A 109 -12.71 1.87 -7.09
CA LEU A 109 -11.55 1.24 -6.45
C LEU A 109 -11.92 -0.12 -5.84
N ASN A 110 -13.11 -0.23 -5.25
CA ASN A 110 -13.59 -1.48 -4.66
C ASN A 110 -13.67 -2.62 -5.68
N THR A 111 -13.88 -2.29 -6.96
CA THR A 111 -13.98 -3.27 -8.06
C THR A 111 -12.61 -3.80 -8.48
N ILE A 112 -11.54 -3.00 -8.34
CA ILE A 112 -10.19 -3.43 -8.71
C ILE A 112 -9.41 -4.06 -7.58
N ILE A 113 -9.69 -3.67 -6.32
CA ILE A 113 -8.92 -4.11 -5.15
C ILE A 113 -8.84 -5.65 -5.07
N GLU A 114 -9.91 -6.36 -5.44
CA GLU A 114 -9.95 -7.83 -5.41
C GLU A 114 -8.94 -8.52 -6.33
N LYS A 115 -8.56 -7.83 -7.42
CA LYS A 115 -7.67 -8.34 -8.47
C LYS A 115 -6.30 -7.65 -8.45
N LEU A 116 -6.15 -6.64 -7.59
CA LEU A 116 -4.93 -5.87 -7.49
C LEU A 116 -3.83 -6.74 -6.86
N HIS A 117 -2.68 -6.77 -7.50
CA HIS A 117 -1.48 -7.42 -6.99
C HIS A 117 -0.66 -6.41 -6.18
N ASP A 118 -0.48 -5.21 -6.73
CA ASP A 118 0.47 -4.23 -6.21
C ASP A 118 -0.24 -2.92 -5.92
N LEU A 119 -0.14 -2.45 -4.68
CA LEU A 119 -0.62 -1.14 -4.27
C LEU A 119 0.56 -0.31 -3.74
N LYS A 120 0.83 0.79 -4.43
CA LYS A 120 1.78 1.81 -4.00
C LYS A 120 1.03 3.08 -3.61
N VAL A 121 1.31 3.59 -2.42
CA VAL A 121 0.77 4.86 -1.92
C VAL A 121 1.94 5.73 -1.49
N THR A 122 2.03 6.94 -2.03
CA THR A 122 3.11 7.86 -1.75
C THR A 122 2.55 9.25 -1.48
N ASP A 123 2.99 9.88 -0.40
CA ASP A 123 2.67 11.28 -0.08
C ASP A 123 1.16 11.57 -0.02
N CYS A 124 0.38 10.68 0.60
CA CYS A 124 -1.05 10.88 0.83
C CYS A 124 -1.28 11.32 2.29
N PRO A 125 -1.31 12.63 2.59
CA PRO A 125 -1.25 13.14 3.98
C PRO A 125 -2.54 12.91 4.76
N ASP A 126 -3.69 12.85 4.09
CA ASP A 126 -5.00 12.69 4.73
C ASP A 126 -5.41 11.23 4.96
N LEU A 127 -4.61 10.28 4.45
CA LEU A 127 -4.87 8.86 4.55
C LEU A 127 -4.68 8.40 6.00
N LYS A 128 -5.76 8.00 6.66
CA LYS A 128 -5.75 7.62 8.09
C LYS A 128 -5.52 6.13 8.29
N ASN A 129 -6.15 5.33 7.43
CA ASN A 129 -5.95 3.89 7.29
C ASN A 129 -5.93 3.55 5.80
N LEU A 130 -5.29 2.45 5.39
CA LEU A 130 -5.36 2.00 4.00
C LEU A 130 -6.80 1.62 3.63
N PHE A 131 -7.46 0.84 4.49
CA PHE A 131 -8.79 0.33 4.25
C PHE A 131 -9.74 0.60 5.44
N HIS A 132 -10.95 1.04 5.14
CA HIS A 132 -12.08 1.18 6.05
C HIS A 132 -12.72 -0.19 6.34
N PHE A 133 -13.04 -0.46 7.61
CA PHE A 133 -13.72 -1.68 8.05
C PHE A 133 -15.15 -1.38 8.51
N PRO A 134 -16.16 -2.25 8.26
CA PRO A 134 -16.10 -3.56 7.61
C PRO A 134 -15.71 -3.45 6.13
N CYS A 135 -14.71 -4.24 5.73
CA CYS A 135 -14.31 -4.29 4.33
C CYS A 135 -15.17 -5.32 3.62
N ALA A 136 -16.06 -4.86 2.73
CA ALA A 136 -16.86 -5.75 1.89
C ALA A 136 -16.06 -6.38 0.73
N VAL A 137 -14.78 -6.03 0.62
CA VAL A 137 -13.92 -6.34 -0.53
C VAL A 137 -12.89 -7.39 -0.13
N SER A 138 -12.66 -8.37 -1.01
CA SER A 138 -11.61 -9.38 -0.82
C SER A 138 -10.24 -8.82 -1.23
N PHE A 139 -9.17 -9.26 -0.57
CA PHE A 139 -7.78 -8.93 -0.95
C PHE A 139 -7.04 -10.13 -1.54
N SER A 140 -7.78 -11.05 -2.15
CA SER A 140 -7.28 -12.38 -2.53
C SER A 140 -6.07 -12.39 -3.46
N CYS A 141 -5.81 -11.33 -4.23
CA CYS A 141 -4.69 -11.27 -5.17
C CYS A 141 -3.53 -10.36 -4.73
N MET A 142 -3.65 -9.67 -3.59
CA MET A 142 -2.70 -8.65 -3.18
C MET A 142 -1.37 -9.26 -2.73
N LYS A 143 -0.30 -8.93 -3.44
CA LYS A 143 1.06 -9.44 -3.26
C LYS A 143 1.98 -8.41 -2.63
N GLU A 144 1.92 -7.15 -3.07
CA GLU A 144 2.87 -6.13 -2.63
C GLU A 144 2.18 -4.86 -2.16
N LEU A 145 2.58 -4.40 -0.98
CA LEU A 145 2.20 -3.12 -0.41
C LEU A 145 3.44 -2.23 -0.25
N HIS A 146 3.39 -1.04 -0.84
CA HIS A 146 4.42 -0.02 -0.68
C HIS A 146 3.81 1.29 -0.22
N ILE A 147 4.17 1.73 0.98
CA ILE A 147 3.69 2.97 1.60
C ILE A 147 4.88 3.90 1.85
N SER A 148 4.82 5.14 1.37
CA SER A 148 5.89 6.11 1.56
C SER A 148 5.35 7.49 1.89
N LYS A 149 5.94 8.21 2.85
CA LYS A 149 5.59 9.60 3.19
C LYS A 149 4.11 9.83 3.52
N CYS A 150 3.41 8.81 4.04
CA CYS A 150 1.99 8.92 4.41
C CYS A 150 1.87 9.29 5.89
N HIS A 151 2.02 10.58 6.20
CA HIS A 151 2.06 11.07 7.58
C HIS A 151 0.71 11.07 8.32
N GLY A 152 -0.40 10.80 7.64
CA GLY A 152 -1.72 10.61 8.27
C GLY A 152 -1.93 9.21 8.87
N LEU A 153 -1.14 8.22 8.42
CA LEU A 153 -1.28 6.83 8.82
C LEU A 153 -0.69 6.60 10.21
N ARG A 154 -1.47 6.00 11.10
CA ARG A 154 -0.97 5.48 12.39
C ARG A 154 -0.63 3.99 12.33
N TYR A 155 -1.35 3.25 11.50
CA TYR A 155 -1.11 1.84 11.20
C TYR A 155 -1.55 1.53 9.77
N LEU A 156 -1.06 0.43 9.19
CA LEU A 156 -1.45 0.05 7.81
C LEU A 156 -2.79 -0.69 7.81
N PHE A 157 -2.95 -1.67 8.69
CA PHE A 157 -4.17 -2.47 8.77
C PHE A 157 -4.39 -3.04 10.18
N THR A 158 -5.65 -3.35 10.51
CA THR A 158 -6.01 -4.05 11.76
C THR A 158 -5.85 -5.57 11.61
N CYS A 159 -5.97 -6.31 12.72
CA CYS A 159 -5.98 -7.78 12.71
C CYS A 159 -6.99 -8.36 11.72
N SER A 160 -8.18 -7.76 11.63
CA SER A 160 -9.27 -8.21 10.75
C SER A 160 -8.87 -8.12 9.27
N ILE A 161 -8.21 -7.04 8.87
CA ILE A 161 -7.71 -6.85 7.50
C ILE A 161 -6.48 -7.75 7.25
N ALA A 162 -5.57 -7.87 8.22
CA ALA A 162 -4.40 -8.75 8.11
C ALA A 162 -4.79 -10.20 7.78
N LYS A 163 -5.88 -10.70 8.37
CA LYS A 163 -6.39 -12.07 8.16
C LYS A 163 -6.88 -12.36 6.73
N VAL A 164 -7.28 -11.33 5.98
CA VAL A 164 -7.76 -11.49 4.60
C VAL A 164 -6.66 -11.23 3.57
N LEU A 165 -5.49 -10.74 3.98
CA LEU A 165 -4.29 -10.51 3.15
C LEU A 165 -3.44 -11.79 3.03
N THR A 166 -4.06 -12.91 2.67
CA THR A 166 -3.42 -14.24 2.70
C THR A 166 -2.36 -14.46 1.63
N THR A 167 -2.39 -13.69 0.54
CA THR A 167 -1.46 -13.75 -0.59
C THR A 167 -0.38 -12.67 -0.56
N LEU A 168 -0.34 -11.85 0.49
CA LEU A 168 0.61 -10.77 0.63
C LEU A 168 2.03 -11.34 0.80
N GLU A 169 2.91 -10.99 -0.13
CA GLU A 169 4.30 -11.45 -0.22
C GLU A 169 5.28 -10.42 0.33
N LYS A 170 5.02 -9.12 0.15
CA LYS A 170 5.92 -8.04 0.54
C LYS A 170 5.21 -6.84 1.13
N VAL A 171 5.80 -6.28 2.18
CA VAL A 171 5.40 -4.99 2.76
C VAL A 171 6.61 -4.08 2.82
N THR A 172 6.49 -2.89 2.26
CA THR A 172 7.51 -1.83 2.32
C THR A 172 6.88 -0.56 2.87
N VAL A 173 7.45 -0.01 3.93
CA VAL A 173 6.99 1.22 4.58
C VAL A 173 8.16 2.14 4.82
N GLU A 174 8.12 3.33 4.23
CA GLU A 174 9.24 4.27 4.21
C GLU A 174 8.78 5.68 4.61
N GLU A 175 9.63 6.40 5.33
CA GLU A 175 9.50 7.84 5.60
C GLU A 175 8.15 8.28 6.21
N SER A 176 7.37 7.38 6.80
CA SER A 176 6.02 7.62 7.29
C SER A 176 6.01 7.78 8.81
N GLN A 177 6.34 8.99 9.27
CA GLN A 177 6.72 9.26 10.67
C GLN A 177 5.62 9.03 11.72
N SER A 178 4.35 8.98 11.35
CA SER A 178 3.22 8.84 12.30
C SER A 178 2.86 7.39 12.60
N ILE A 179 3.42 6.43 11.86
CA ILE A 179 3.11 5.01 12.03
C ILE A 179 3.74 4.50 13.32
N THR A 180 2.90 4.01 14.24
CA THR A 180 3.34 3.43 15.53
C THR A 180 3.37 1.90 15.49
N GLU A 181 2.53 1.30 14.64
CA GLU A 181 2.51 -0.14 14.40
C GLU A 181 2.13 -0.45 12.94
N ILE A 182 2.65 -1.53 12.36
CA ILE A 182 2.23 -1.94 11.00
C ILE A 182 0.86 -2.61 11.05
N VAL A 183 0.71 -3.55 11.98
CA VAL A 183 -0.51 -4.31 12.24
C VAL A 183 -1.05 -3.88 13.60
N ALA A 184 -2.23 -3.27 13.61
CA ALA A 184 -2.88 -2.83 14.83
C ALA A 184 -3.72 -3.95 15.46
N LYS A 185 -3.64 -4.07 16.79
CA LYS A 185 -4.63 -4.83 17.56
C LYS A 185 -6.03 -4.26 17.36
N GLU A 186 -7.01 -5.14 17.29
CA GLU A 186 -8.42 -4.72 17.29
C GLU A 186 -8.82 -4.16 18.68
N GLN A 187 -9.71 -3.17 18.72
CA GLN A 187 -10.12 -2.52 19.98
C GLN A 187 -11.45 -3.06 20.56
N ASP A 188 -12.12 -3.97 19.86
CA ASP A 188 -13.44 -4.49 20.24
C ASP A 188 -13.41 -5.53 21.39
N GLY A 189 -12.23 -6.04 21.75
CA GLY A 189 -12.03 -7.04 22.79
C GLY A 189 -12.57 -8.45 22.47
N THR A 190 -13.19 -8.64 21.30
CA THR A 190 -13.80 -9.91 20.88
C THR A 190 -13.08 -10.54 19.69
N THR A 191 -12.44 -9.72 18.86
CA THR A 191 -11.69 -10.19 17.70
C THR A 191 -10.44 -10.93 18.14
N SER A 192 -10.30 -12.16 17.63
CA SER A 192 -9.08 -12.95 17.81
C SER A 192 -7.86 -12.14 17.35
N GLN A 193 -6.85 -12.09 18.21
CA GLN A 193 -5.58 -11.42 17.99
C GLN A 193 -4.54 -12.37 17.33
N GLU A 194 -4.97 -13.49 16.78
CA GLU A 194 -4.09 -14.36 16.01
C GLU A 194 -4.00 -13.83 14.57
N VAL A 195 -2.79 -13.66 14.07
CA VAL A 195 -2.54 -13.17 12.72
C VAL A 195 -1.62 -14.14 12.00
N LYS A 196 -1.97 -14.49 10.76
CA LYS A 196 -1.15 -15.34 9.90
C LYS A 196 -0.98 -14.69 8.54
N PHE A 197 0.27 -14.49 8.13
CA PHE A 197 0.63 -14.18 6.75
C PHE A 197 1.29 -15.40 6.14
N GLU A 198 0.58 -16.11 5.25
CA GLU A 198 1.09 -17.35 4.66
C GLU A 198 2.29 -17.10 3.76
N GLN A 199 2.23 -16.04 2.94
CA GLN A 199 3.18 -15.81 1.84
C GLN A 199 4.15 -14.64 2.11
N LEU A 200 3.99 -13.91 3.22
CA LEU A 200 4.79 -12.72 3.52
C LEU A 200 6.24 -13.15 3.74
N CYS A 201 7.07 -12.88 2.74
CA CYS A 201 8.44 -13.36 2.66
C CYS A 201 9.47 -12.27 2.94
N TYR A 202 9.07 -11.01 2.79
CA TYR A 202 9.92 -9.83 2.90
C TYR A 202 9.19 -8.64 3.51
N ILE A 203 9.84 -7.97 4.46
CA ILE A 203 9.32 -6.77 5.12
C ILE A 203 10.43 -5.72 5.11
N SER A 204 10.16 -4.50 4.64
CA SER A 204 11.09 -3.37 4.70
C SER A 204 10.47 -2.22 5.47
N LEU A 205 11.13 -1.80 6.54
CA LEU A 205 10.70 -0.72 7.45
C LEU A 205 11.84 0.29 7.56
N ASN A 206 11.65 1.45 6.95
CA ASN A 206 12.71 2.44 6.79
C ASN A 206 12.29 3.84 7.23
N SER A 207 13.15 4.51 8.00
CA SER A 207 12.96 5.90 8.42
C SER A 207 11.60 6.13 9.08
N LEU A 208 11.21 5.25 10.01
CA LEU A 208 9.93 5.33 10.73
C LEU A 208 10.17 5.74 12.18
N SER A 209 10.16 7.05 12.44
CA SER A 209 10.57 7.59 13.74
C SER A 209 9.68 7.13 14.89
N SER A 210 8.38 6.93 14.66
CA SER A 210 7.42 6.59 15.72
C SER A 210 7.09 5.11 15.80
N LEU A 211 7.67 4.27 14.94
CA LEU A 211 7.35 2.84 14.90
C LEU A 211 7.86 2.16 16.18
N GLU A 212 6.94 1.52 16.92
CA GLU A 212 7.25 0.80 18.16
C GLU A 212 7.39 -0.72 17.92
N CYS A 213 6.58 -1.27 17.01
CA CYS A 213 6.57 -2.70 16.70
C CYS A 213 5.91 -2.98 15.33
N PHE A 214 6.11 -4.19 14.79
CA PHE A 214 5.37 -4.62 13.61
C PHE A 214 3.93 -4.97 13.97
N TYR A 215 3.70 -5.74 15.04
CA TYR A 215 2.36 -6.15 15.47
C TYR A 215 2.11 -5.81 16.96
N SER A 216 1.12 -4.96 17.21
CA SER A 216 0.80 -4.46 18.56
C SER A 216 -0.14 -5.36 19.39
N GLY A 217 -0.70 -6.41 18.79
CA GLY A 217 -1.49 -7.40 19.50
C GLY A 217 -0.65 -8.39 20.31
N ASN A 218 -1.33 -9.16 21.14
CA ASN A 218 -0.72 -10.13 22.05
C ASN A 218 -0.98 -11.60 21.65
N GLY A 219 -1.76 -11.84 20.60
CA GLY A 219 -1.95 -13.18 20.05
C GLY A 219 -0.78 -13.63 19.19
N SER A 220 -0.85 -14.86 18.68
CA SER A 220 0.26 -15.42 17.91
C SER A 220 0.37 -14.79 16.52
N LEU A 221 1.61 -14.52 16.09
CA LEU A 221 1.95 -14.02 14.77
C LEU A 221 2.68 -15.11 13.98
N GLN A 222 1.99 -15.65 12.98
CA GLN A 222 2.47 -16.75 12.15
C GLN A 222 3.00 -16.21 10.80
N LEU A 223 4.29 -16.41 10.56
CA LEU A 223 5.05 -15.91 9.42
C LEU A 223 5.90 -17.03 8.78
N PRO A 224 5.29 -18.15 8.34
CA PRO A 224 6.01 -19.34 7.90
C PRO A 224 6.97 -19.08 6.73
N SER A 225 6.65 -18.13 5.86
CA SER A 225 7.44 -17.79 4.68
C SER A 225 8.41 -16.63 4.87
N LEU A 226 8.41 -15.96 6.03
CA LEU A 226 9.24 -14.78 6.24
C LEU A 226 10.71 -15.16 6.24
N THR A 227 11.46 -14.63 5.28
CA THR A 227 12.90 -14.92 5.15
C THR A 227 13.77 -13.77 5.61
N GLN A 228 13.37 -12.53 5.33
CA GLN A 228 14.18 -11.35 5.62
C GLN A 228 13.30 -10.19 6.06
N VAL A 229 13.85 -9.39 6.99
CA VAL A 229 13.27 -8.13 7.43
C VAL A 229 14.35 -7.05 7.31
N ASP A 230 14.01 -5.88 6.80
CA ASP A 230 14.90 -4.73 6.73
C ASP A 230 14.40 -3.70 7.73
N ILE A 231 15.25 -3.28 8.66
CA ILE A 231 14.94 -2.27 9.68
C ILE A 231 16.12 -1.32 9.81
N TRP A 232 15.97 -0.11 9.31
CA TRP A 232 16.98 0.93 9.47
C TRP A 232 16.33 2.31 9.64
N GLN A 233 16.95 3.15 10.48
CA GLN A 233 16.40 4.45 10.89
C GLN A 233 15.00 4.34 11.55
N CYS A 234 14.79 3.30 12.34
CA CYS A 234 13.56 3.06 13.11
C CYS A 234 13.93 3.00 14.60
N PRO A 235 14.15 4.16 15.26
CA PRO A 235 14.83 4.24 16.55
C PRO A 235 14.03 3.68 17.73
N ASN A 236 12.71 3.51 17.60
CA ASN A 236 11.81 3.10 18.69
C ASN A 236 11.37 1.62 18.61
N VAL A 237 11.82 0.86 17.60
CA VAL A 237 11.39 -0.53 17.40
C VAL A 237 12.17 -1.47 18.33
N GLU A 238 11.63 -1.72 19.52
CA GLU A 238 12.28 -2.61 20.49
C GLU A 238 11.95 -4.09 20.30
N VAL A 239 10.75 -4.38 19.81
CA VAL A 239 10.23 -5.74 19.60
C VAL A 239 9.47 -5.79 18.27
N PHE A 240 9.46 -6.96 17.63
CA PHE A 240 8.67 -7.17 16.43
C PHE A 240 7.19 -7.37 16.77
N SER A 241 6.89 -8.20 17.77
CA SER A 241 5.56 -8.40 18.33
C SER A 241 5.63 -8.72 19.82
N ARG A 242 4.55 -8.43 20.57
CA ARG A 242 4.43 -8.78 21.98
C ARG A 242 3.93 -10.20 22.22
N GLY A 243 3.24 -10.78 21.24
CA GLY A 243 2.79 -12.17 21.27
C GLY A 243 3.87 -13.15 20.82
N GLU A 244 3.50 -14.43 20.77
CA GLU A 244 4.36 -15.48 20.22
C GLU A 244 4.57 -15.28 18.71
N ILE A 245 5.80 -15.45 18.24
CA ILE A 245 6.15 -15.34 16.82
C ILE A 245 6.60 -16.70 16.31
N ASN A 246 5.98 -17.18 15.23
CA ASN A 246 6.45 -18.34 14.49
C ASN A 246 6.97 -17.88 13.12
N ALA A 247 8.28 -17.84 12.97
CA ALA A 247 8.96 -17.41 11.74
C ALA A 247 10.12 -18.36 11.41
N ASN A 248 9.80 -19.63 11.16
CA ASN A 248 10.81 -20.70 11.02
C ASN A 248 11.77 -20.51 9.83
N SER A 249 11.38 -19.74 8.82
CA SER A 249 12.20 -19.46 7.63
C SER A 249 13.07 -18.21 7.76
N PHE A 250 13.00 -17.51 8.90
CA PHE A 250 13.65 -16.21 9.11
C PHE A 250 15.18 -16.35 9.15
N LYS A 251 15.86 -15.55 8.32
CA LYS A 251 17.32 -15.59 8.14
C LYS A 251 18.04 -14.48 8.88
N GLY A 252 17.40 -13.34 9.12
CA GLY A 252 18.01 -12.21 9.82
C GLY A 252 17.47 -10.86 9.36
N ILE A 253 17.96 -9.79 10.00
CA ILE A 253 17.58 -8.40 9.71
C ILE A 253 18.69 -7.66 8.98
N GLN A 254 18.37 -7.01 7.86
CA GLN A 254 19.23 -6.01 7.24
C GLN A 254 19.05 -4.68 8.00
N ALA A 255 20.14 -4.18 8.61
CA ALA A 255 20.08 -3.05 9.54
C ALA A 255 20.65 -1.73 8.97
N SER A 256 21.05 -1.73 7.71
CA SER A 256 21.60 -0.57 7.00
C SER A 256 21.19 -0.60 5.53
N SER A 257 21.41 0.52 4.82
CA SER A 257 21.19 0.61 3.38
C SER A 257 22.24 -0.13 2.53
N ASP A 258 23.34 -0.61 3.13
CA ASP A 258 24.36 -1.38 2.39
C ASP A 258 23.97 -2.86 2.38
N SER A 259 23.53 -3.35 1.22
CA SER A 259 23.15 -4.76 1.02
C SER A 259 24.29 -5.76 1.23
N ASN A 260 25.55 -5.30 1.33
CA ASN A 260 26.69 -6.16 1.63
C ASN A 260 26.88 -6.39 3.13
N ASP A 261 26.22 -5.60 3.98
CA ASP A 261 26.27 -5.81 5.43
C ASP A 261 25.66 -7.16 5.80
N ARG A 262 26.23 -7.77 6.83
CA ARG A 262 25.73 -9.07 7.32
C ARG A 262 24.38 -8.88 7.99
N LEU A 263 23.44 -9.77 7.66
CA LEU A 263 22.17 -9.87 8.36
C LEU A 263 22.39 -10.08 9.86
N VAL A 264 21.67 -9.32 10.67
CA VAL A 264 21.64 -9.45 12.12
C VAL A 264 20.65 -10.54 12.50
N PHE A 265 21.17 -11.64 13.03
CA PHE A 265 20.38 -12.73 13.58
C PHE A 265 20.83 -13.05 15.01
N HIS A 266 19.88 -13.18 15.93
CA HIS A 266 20.12 -13.54 17.32
C HIS A 266 18.93 -14.32 17.89
N ASN A 267 19.06 -15.64 17.99
CA ASN A 267 18.07 -16.61 18.47
C ASN A 267 16.76 -16.66 17.66
N ASP A 268 15.97 -15.59 17.69
CA ASP A 268 14.66 -15.49 17.05
C ASP A 268 14.45 -14.06 16.49
N LEU A 269 13.30 -13.81 15.85
CA LEU A 269 12.99 -12.53 15.24
C LEU A 269 12.94 -11.37 16.26
N ASN A 270 12.31 -11.55 17.41
CA ASN A 270 12.20 -10.50 18.43
C ASN A 270 13.56 -10.15 19.04
N ALA A 271 14.36 -11.17 19.36
CA ALA A 271 15.70 -10.98 19.90
C ALA A 271 16.65 -10.36 18.86
N SER A 272 16.47 -10.64 17.57
CA SER A 272 17.17 -9.98 16.46
C SER A 272 16.77 -8.50 16.33
N VAL A 273 15.48 -8.17 16.44
CA VAL A 273 15.00 -6.77 16.46
C VAL A 273 15.61 -6.01 17.63
N LYS A 274 15.61 -6.60 18.84
CA LYS A 274 16.21 -5.95 20.01
C LYS A 274 17.71 -5.69 19.82
N ARG A 275 18.42 -6.59 19.12
CA ARG A 275 19.83 -6.39 18.77
C ARG A 275 20.00 -5.19 17.83
N VAL A 276 19.16 -5.08 16.80
CA VAL A 276 19.16 -3.97 15.84
C VAL A 276 18.83 -2.63 16.52
N PHE A 277 17.83 -2.59 17.40
CA PHE A 277 17.53 -1.43 18.23
C PHE A 277 18.76 -0.92 19.00
N LEU A 278 19.46 -1.81 19.70
CA LEU A 278 20.65 -1.47 20.47
C LEU A 278 21.82 -0.98 19.59
N LEU A 279 21.90 -1.43 18.33
CA LEU A 279 22.89 -0.94 17.37
C LEU A 279 22.56 0.49 16.92
N GLN A 280 21.30 0.78 16.63
CA GLN A 280 20.85 2.10 16.21
C GLN A 280 21.02 3.15 17.33
N VAL A 281 20.69 2.81 18.58
CA VAL A 281 20.86 3.73 19.73
C VAL A 281 22.33 4.09 19.98
N ARG A 282 23.27 3.19 19.70
CA ARG A 282 24.71 3.46 19.87
C ARG A 282 25.28 4.41 18.83
N ILE A 283 24.60 4.58 17.70
CA ILE A 283 25.04 5.43 16.58
C ILE A 283 24.49 6.85 16.71
N LEU A 284 23.40 7.06 17.47
CA LEU A 284 22.89 8.39 17.76
C LEU A 284 23.85 9.12 18.71
N PRO A 285 24.37 10.32 18.36
CA PRO A 285 25.13 11.11 19.31
C PRO A 285 24.23 11.42 20.50
N LYS A 286 24.74 11.18 21.72
CA LYS A 286 24.09 11.64 22.94
C LYS A 286 23.92 13.16 22.80
N GLN A 287 22.67 13.61 22.65
CA GLN A 287 22.32 15.03 22.77
C GLN A 287 22.58 15.51 24.19
#